data_AF-A0A8D1PFY5-F1
#
_entry.id   AF-A0A8D1PFY5-F1
#
_cell.length_a   1.000
_cell.length_b   1.000
_cell.length_c   1.000
_cell.angle_alpha   90.00
_cell.angle_beta   90.00
_cell.angle_gamma   90.00
#
_symmetry.space_group_name_H-M   'P 1'
#
loop_
_entity.id
_entity.type
_entity.pdbx_description
1 polymer ?
#
loop_
_entity_poly.entity_id
_entity_poly.type
_entity_poly.pdbx_seq_one_letter_code
_entity_poly.pdbx_strand_id
1 'polypeptide(L)'
;MGCFFSKRQKAEKESQPEGEEERPKQYSWDQREKVDPKDFMFSGLKDETVGRLPGKVAGQQFLIQDCENCNIYIFDHSATVTIDDCTNCVIFLGPVKGSVFFRNCRDCKCALACQQFRVRDCRKLEVFLCCATQPIIESSTHIKFGCFQWYYPELAFQFKDAGLSIFNNTWSNIHDFTPVSGELKAIRLSTEASKSIVPVSRGQRQKNSDESCLVVLFAGDYTIANARKLIDEMVGKGFFLVQTKEVSMKAEDAQRVFREKAPDFLPLLNKGPVIALEFNGDGAVEGCQLIVNEIFNGTKMFVSESKETAPGDVDSFYNFADIQMGI
;
A
#
# COMPACT_ATOMS: atom_id res chain seq x y z
N MET A 1 -31.99 1.88 84.19
CA MET A 1 -31.27 2.69 85.20
C MET A 1 -30.08 3.34 84.50
N GLY A 2 -29.68 4.56 84.87
CA GLY A 2 -28.74 5.39 84.07
C GLY A 2 -29.47 6.11 82.91
N CYS A 3 -29.42 7.43 82.68
CA CYS A 3 -28.63 8.56 83.22
C CYS A 3 -27.13 8.53 82.86
N PHE A 4 -26.47 9.61 82.42
CA PHE A 4 -26.87 10.98 82.01
C PHE A 4 -25.66 11.61 81.24
N PHE A 5 -25.78 12.27 80.08
CA PHE A 5 -25.63 13.72 79.78
C PHE A 5 -25.40 13.83 78.22
N SER A 6 -25.95 14.76 77.41
CA SER A 6 -25.83 16.23 77.33
C SER A 6 -24.39 16.71 77.04
N LYS A 7 -24.03 17.55 76.05
CA LYS A 7 -24.67 18.44 75.03
C LYS A 7 -23.61 18.66 73.91
N ARG A 8 -23.77 19.33 72.74
CA ARG A 8 -24.81 20.08 71.97
C ARG A 8 -24.37 19.99 70.47
N GLN A 9 -24.86 20.68 69.42
CA GLN A 9 -25.78 21.83 69.28
C GLN A 9 -26.77 21.61 68.11
N LYS A 10 -27.10 22.68 67.35
CA LYS A 10 -27.98 22.73 66.18
C LYS A 10 -27.16 22.98 64.91
N ALA A 11 -27.73 22.60 63.76
CA ALA A 11 -27.39 23.21 62.47
C ALA A 11 -28.31 24.42 62.19
N GLU A 12 -27.82 25.40 61.43
CA GLU A 12 -28.59 26.45 60.74
C GLU A 12 -27.74 26.94 59.53
N LYS A 13 -28.32 27.71 58.60
CA LYS A 13 -27.76 27.96 57.25
C LYS A 13 -26.91 29.22 57.13
N GLU A 14 -25.88 29.18 56.27
CA GLU A 14 -25.30 30.26 55.43
C GLU A 14 -24.16 29.61 54.59
N SER A 15 -23.71 30.09 53.42
CA SER A 15 -24.20 31.10 52.46
C SER A 15 -23.58 30.76 51.07
N GLN A 16 -24.12 31.30 49.96
CA GLN A 16 -23.46 31.21 48.64
C GLN A 16 -22.36 32.28 48.51
N PRO A 17 -21.18 31.97 47.96
CA PRO A 17 -20.33 32.95 47.30
C PRO A 17 -20.76 33.09 45.82
N GLU A 18 -20.86 34.33 45.34
CA GLU A 18 -20.99 34.65 43.91
C GLU A 18 -19.59 34.74 43.26
N GLY A 19 -19.51 34.60 41.93
CA GLY A 19 -18.37 35.14 41.16
C GLY A 19 -17.24 34.19 40.78
N GLU A 20 -17.54 33.03 40.19
CA GLU A 20 -16.64 32.46 39.17
C GLU A 20 -17.18 32.78 37.78
N GLU A 21 -16.39 33.48 36.96
CA GLU A 21 -16.70 33.63 35.53
C GLU A 21 -16.55 32.26 34.86
N GLU A 22 -17.67 31.67 34.38
CA GLU A 22 -17.60 30.45 33.57
C GLU A 22 -16.76 30.72 32.31
N ARG A 23 -15.50 30.28 32.32
CA ARG A 23 -14.68 30.19 31.11
C ARG A 23 -15.48 29.38 30.09
N PRO A 24 -15.72 29.88 28.87
CA PRO A 24 -16.62 29.24 27.92
C PRO A 24 -16.17 27.81 27.68
N LYS A 25 -17.10 26.86 27.84
CA LYS A 25 -16.86 25.42 27.77
C LYS A 25 -16.36 25.08 26.36
N GLN A 26 -15.04 24.97 26.21
CA GLN A 26 -14.38 24.73 24.94
C GLN A 26 -14.40 23.23 24.65
N TYR A 27 -15.20 22.82 23.67
CA TYR A 27 -15.36 21.44 23.27
C TYR A 27 -14.28 21.04 22.25
N SER A 28 -14.05 19.73 22.06
CA SER A 28 -13.04 19.21 21.13
C SER A 28 -13.30 19.53 19.64
N TRP A 29 -14.51 19.98 19.30
CA TRP A 29 -14.83 20.51 17.96
C TRP A 29 -14.46 21.99 17.79
N ASP A 30 -14.37 22.78 18.87
CA ASP A 30 -14.01 24.21 18.83
C ASP A 30 -12.51 24.43 18.57
N GLN A 31 -11.71 23.37 18.67
CA GLN A 31 -10.27 23.34 18.37
C GLN A 31 -9.95 22.75 16.98
N ARG A 32 -10.97 22.40 16.16
CA ARG A 32 -10.72 21.95 14.78
C ARG A 32 -10.31 23.14 13.92
N GLU A 33 -9.14 23.03 13.28
CA GLU A 33 -8.74 23.98 12.24
C GLU A 33 -9.81 24.02 11.13
N LYS A 34 -10.10 25.22 10.63
CA LYS A 34 -11.09 25.41 9.56
C LYS A 34 -10.48 25.03 8.21
N VAL A 35 -10.61 23.76 7.87
CA VAL A 35 -10.28 23.19 6.56
C VAL A 35 -11.10 23.89 5.46
N ASP A 36 -10.49 24.72 4.61
CA ASP A 36 -11.14 25.25 3.40
C ASP A 36 -11.06 24.18 2.29
N PRO A 37 -12.18 23.76 1.68
CA PRO A 37 -12.16 22.83 0.55
C PRO A 37 -11.21 23.21 -0.60
N LYS A 38 -10.90 24.51 -0.78
CA LYS A 38 -9.94 25.00 -1.78
C LYS A 38 -8.52 24.51 -1.56
N ASP A 39 -8.10 24.28 -0.31
CA ASP A 39 -6.77 23.74 -0.01
C ASP A 39 -6.61 22.28 -0.50
N PHE A 40 -7.73 21.62 -0.80
CA PHE A 40 -7.83 20.21 -1.19
C PHE A 40 -8.22 20.03 -2.67
N MET A 41 -8.13 21.10 -3.46
CA MET A 41 -8.34 21.03 -4.91
C MET A 41 -7.28 21.80 -5.72
N PHE A 42 -6.99 21.30 -6.92
CA PHE A 42 -6.40 22.06 -8.01
C PHE A 42 -7.41 22.13 -9.15
N SER A 43 -7.68 23.32 -9.67
CA SER A 43 -8.78 23.56 -10.61
C SER A 43 -8.40 24.61 -11.65
N GLY A 44 -8.50 24.28 -12.93
CA GLY A 44 -8.35 25.23 -14.04
C GLY A 44 -6.95 25.83 -14.22
N LEU A 45 -5.93 25.22 -13.61
CA LEU A 45 -4.53 25.67 -13.67
C LEU A 45 -3.93 25.42 -15.06
N LYS A 46 -3.05 26.31 -15.53
CA LYS A 46 -2.41 26.18 -16.85
C LYS A 46 -0.93 26.52 -16.82
N ASP A 47 -0.11 25.64 -17.38
CA ASP A 47 1.35 25.80 -17.49
C ASP A 47 2.06 25.96 -16.13
N GLU A 48 1.42 25.52 -15.04
CA GLU A 48 1.85 25.70 -13.65
C GLU A 48 2.58 24.48 -13.07
N THR A 49 3.30 24.70 -11.96
CA THR A 49 3.84 23.62 -11.12
C THR A 49 3.41 23.82 -9.68
N VAL A 50 2.60 22.90 -9.17
CA VAL A 50 1.91 23.01 -7.87
C VAL A 50 2.04 21.73 -7.04
N GLY A 51 1.72 21.81 -5.75
CA GLY A 51 1.79 20.63 -4.90
C GLY A 51 1.33 20.81 -3.46
N ARG A 52 1.50 19.74 -2.68
CA ARG A 52 1.29 19.68 -1.23
C ARG A 52 2.49 18.96 -0.60
N LEU A 53 2.99 19.51 0.50
CA LEU A 53 4.06 18.93 1.30
C LEU A 53 3.49 17.90 2.31
N PRO A 54 4.33 17.04 2.92
CA PRO A 54 3.91 16.14 3.99
C PRO A 54 3.14 16.87 5.10
N GLY A 55 2.05 16.27 5.58
CA GLY A 55 1.16 16.84 6.60
C GLY A 55 0.26 17.98 6.11
N LYS A 56 0.13 18.21 4.79
CA LYS A 56 -0.78 19.20 4.19
C LYS A 56 -2.03 18.61 3.52
N VAL A 57 -2.12 17.29 3.39
CA VAL A 57 -3.37 16.59 3.01
C VAL A 57 -3.87 15.71 4.16
N ALA A 58 -2.97 15.12 4.95
CA ALA A 58 -3.27 14.41 6.19
C ALA A 58 -4.47 13.43 6.10
N GLY A 59 -4.55 12.67 5.01
CA GLY A 59 -5.59 11.67 4.80
C GLY A 59 -6.95 12.21 4.35
N GLN A 60 -7.07 13.49 4.00
CA GLN A 60 -8.29 14.05 3.40
C GLN A 60 -8.49 13.59 1.94
N GLN A 61 -9.68 13.83 1.39
CA GLN A 61 -9.91 13.71 -0.06
C GLN A 61 -9.20 14.84 -0.82
N PHE A 62 -8.75 14.59 -2.05
CA PHE A 62 -8.20 15.61 -2.94
C PHE A 62 -8.85 15.57 -4.33
N LEU A 63 -8.97 16.71 -4.99
CA LEU A 63 -9.52 16.86 -6.35
C LEU A 63 -8.54 17.57 -7.29
N ILE A 64 -8.41 17.08 -8.51
CA ILE A 64 -7.65 17.74 -9.59
C ILE A 64 -8.60 17.82 -10.78
N GLN A 65 -8.90 19.02 -11.29
CA GLN A 65 -9.83 19.19 -12.42
C GLN A 65 -9.40 20.31 -13.37
N ASP A 66 -9.72 20.19 -14.66
CA ASP A 66 -9.51 21.22 -15.69
C ASP A 66 -8.04 21.70 -15.87
N CYS A 67 -7.04 20.95 -15.40
CA CYS A 67 -5.64 21.34 -15.46
C CYS A 67 -4.99 21.03 -16.83
N GLU A 68 -4.18 21.95 -17.35
CA GLU A 68 -3.50 21.80 -18.64
C GLU A 68 -1.99 22.11 -18.52
N ASN A 69 -1.13 21.25 -19.08
CA ASN A 69 0.34 21.38 -19.05
C ASN A 69 0.96 21.46 -17.62
N CYS A 70 0.25 21.02 -16.59
CA CYS A 70 0.67 21.22 -15.20
C CYS A 70 1.54 20.08 -14.64
N ASN A 71 2.49 20.41 -13.78
CA ASN A 71 3.18 19.44 -12.93
C ASN A 71 2.60 19.51 -11.50
N ILE A 72 2.07 18.40 -10.99
CA ILE A 72 1.28 18.35 -9.75
C ILE A 72 1.89 17.31 -8.82
N TYR A 73 2.35 17.73 -7.63
CA TYR A 73 3.05 16.85 -6.69
C TYR A 73 2.39 16.85 -5.30
N ILE A 74 1.68 15.78 -4.95
CA ILE A 74 1.06 15.61 -3.63
C ILE A 74 1.92 14.64 -2.82
N PHE A 75 2.84 15.17 -2.02
CA PHE A 75 3.76 14.40 -1.16
C PHE A 75 3.15 14.06 0.20
N ASP A 76 1.89 13.65 0.21
CA ASP A 76 1.15 13.26 1.41
C ASP A 76 0.10 12.19 1.10
N HIS A 77 -0.35 11.49 2.15
CA HIS A 77 -1.43 10.50 2.06
C HIS A 77 -2.82 11.16 1.96
N SER A 78 -3.73 10.46 1.27
CA SER A 78 -5.08 10.95 0.96
C SER A 78 -6.13 9.85 1.17
N ALA A 79 -7.40 10.20 1.44
CA ALA A 79 -8.52 9.26 1.48
C ALA A 79 -8.84 8.71 0.09
N THR A 80 -9.06 9.62 -0.87
CA THR A 80 -9.34 9.33 -2.28
C THR A 80 -8.90 10.52 -3.13
N VAL A 81 -8.51 10.28 -4.38
CA VAL A 81 -8.15 11.35 -5.33
C VAL A 81 -8.93 11.15 -6.62
N THR A 82 -9.53 12.22 -7.13
CA THR A 82 -10.19 12.26 -8.44
C THR A 82 -9.43 13.22 -9.36
N ILE A 83 -9.21 12.81 -10.61
CA ILE A 83 -8.50 13.57 -11.64
C ILE A 83 -9.40 13.66 -12.86
N ASP A 84 -9.89 14.85 -13.16
CA ASP A 84 -10.93 15.13 -14.14
C ASP A 84 -10.43 16.05 -15.26
N ASP A 85 -10.71 15.70 -16.52
CA ASP A 85 -10.54 16.55 -17.71
C ASP A 85 -9.11 17.12 -17.92
N CYS A 86 -8.12 16.54 -17.25
CA CYS A 86 -6.74 17.03 -17.26
C CYS A 86 -5.97 16.66 -18.55
N THR A 87 -5.13 17.58 -19.01
CA THR A 87 -4.40 17.50 -20.28
C THR A 87 -2.90 17.66 -20.07
N ASN A 88 -2.08 16.75 -20.62
CA ASN A 88 -0.62 16.87 -20.66
C ASN A 88 0.02 17.17 -19.29
N CYS A 89 -0.52 16.59 -18.21
CA CYS A 89 -0.06 16.83 -16.85
C CYS A 89 0.91 15.75 -16.36
N VAL A 90 1.87 16.13 -15.53
CA VAL A 90 2.73 15.20 -14.77
C VAL A 90 2.23 15.16 -13.33
N ILE A 91 1.82 14.00 -12.82
CA ILE A 91 1.12 13.89 -11.53
C ILE A 91 1.80 12.88 -10.61
N PHE A 92 2.36 13.34 -9.49
CA PHE A 92 2.73 12.47 -8.37
C PHE A 92 1.65 12.51 -7.29
N LEU A 93 1.20 11.34 -6.84
CA LEU A 93 0.33 11.19 -5.67
C LEU A 93 1.00 10.30 -4.61
N GLY A 94 1.00 10.76 -3.37
CA GLY A 94 1.29 9.93 -2.20
C GLY A 94 0.22 8.86 -1.96
N PRO A 95 0.38 8.05 -0.90
CA PRO A 95 -0.45 6.87 -0.66
C PRO A 95 -1.95 7.19 -0.46
N VAL A 96 -2.79 6.68 -1.37
CA VAL A 96 -4.23 6.92 -1.36
C VAL A 96 -4.98 5.72 -0.77
N LYS A 97 -5.56 5.91 0.42
CA LYS A 97 -6.22 4.86 1.23
C LYS A 97 -7.34 4.11 0.52
N GLY A 98 -8.09 4.80 -0.36
CA GLY A 98 -9.17 4.24 -1.16
C GLY A 98 -8.86 4.31 -2.66
N SER A 99 -9.76 4.93 -3.41
CA SER A 99 -9.68 5.03 -4.86
C SER A 99 -8.83 6.20 -5.36
N VAL A 100 -8.10 5.95 -6.45
CA VAL A 100 -7.70 6.97 -7.43
C VAL A 100 -8.52 6.77 -8.69
N PHE A 101 -9.19 7.82 -9.16
CA PHE A 101 -10.07 7.77 -10.34
C PHE A 101 -9.70 8.86 -11.34
N PHE A 102 -9.23 8.44 -12.52
CA PHE A 102 -9.05 9.31 -13.69
C PHE A 102 -10.30 9.29 -14.57
N ARG A 103 -10.79 10.48 -14.98
CA ARG A 103 -11.90 10.67 -15.92
C ARG A 103 -11.52 11.70 -16.99
N ASN A 104 -11.86 11.47 -18.24
CA ASN A 104 -11.62 12.38 -19.39
C ASN A 104 -10.14 12.83 -19.62
N CYS A 105 -9.17 12.24 -18.93
CA CYS A 105 -7.78 12.70 -18.93
C CYS A 105 -7.00 12.24 -20.18
N ARG A 106 -6.10 13.10 -20.68
CA ARG A 106 -5.33 12.83 -21.91
C ARG A 106 -3.84 13.19 -21.80
N ASP A 107 -2.98 12.34 -22.37
CA ASP A 107 -1.53 12.55 -22.50
C ASP A 107 -0.79 12.79 -21.16
N CYS A 108 -1.35 12.36 -20.01
CA CYS A 108 -0.79 12.59 -18.68
C CYS A 108 0.17 11.47 -18.22
N LYS A 109 1.18 11.81 -17.42
CA LYS A 109 2.19 10.89 -16.88
C LYS A 109 2.15 10.89 -15.35
N CYS A 110 1.98 9.72 -14.74
CA CYS A 110 1.61 9.63 -13.33
C CYS A 110 2.50 8.65 -12.55
N ALA A 111 2.72 8.94 -11.26
CA ALA A 111 3.32 8.01 -10.30
C ALA A 111 2.52 8.05 -9.00
N LEU A 112 1.90 6.93 -8.61
CA LEU A 112 0.94 6.90 -7.51
C LEU A 112 0.77 5.53 -6.85
N ALA A 113 0.37 5.55 -5.57
CA ALA A 113 0.01 4.37 -4.80
C ALA A 113 -1.43 4.49 -4.29
N CYS A 114 -2.24 3.44 -4.44
CA CYS A 114 -3.65 3.44 -4.03
C CYS A 114 -4.17 2.05 -3.62
N GLN A 115 -5.31 1.99 -2.92
CA GLN A 115 -6.01 0.72 -2.74
C GLN A 115 -6.66 0.27 -4.05
N GLN A 116 -7.42 1.15 -4.70
CA GLN A 116 -8.14 0.88 -5.96
C GLN A 116 -7.76 1.87 -7.05
N PHE A 117 -7.42 1.39 -8.24
CA PHE A 117 -7.13 2.22 -9.41
C PHE A 117 -8.25 2.13 -10.44
N ARG A 118 -8.78 3.26 -10.89
CA ARG A 118 -9.88 3.35 -11.87
C ARG A 118 -9.56 4.38 -12.95
N VAL A 119 -9.85 4.05 -14.20
CA VAL A 119 -9.72 4.97 -15.35
C VAL A 119 -10.97 4.85 -16.22
N ARG A 120 -11.60 5.97 -16.55
CA ARG A 120 -12.70 6.02 -17.53
C ARG A 120 -12.51 7.14 -18.54
N ASP A 121 -12.87 6.90 -19.80
CA ASP A 121 -12.87 7.92 -20.86
C ASP A 121 -11.49 8.59 -21.14
N CYS A 122 -10.38 7.92 -20.81
CA CYS A 122 -9.03 8.50 -20.87
C CYS A 122 -8.19 8.00 -22.06
N ARG A 123 -7.14 8.76 -22.41
CA ARG A 123 -6.27 8.44 -23.56
C ARG A 123 -4.78 8.69 -23.28
N LYS A 124 -3.94 7.70 -23.59
CA LYS A 124 -2.46 7.75 -23.45
C LYS A 124 -1.99 8.15 -22.03
N LEU A 125 -2.48 7.48 -21.00
CA LEU A 125 -1.91 7.65 -19.65
C LEU A 125 -0.67 6.75 -19.49
N GLU A 126 0.42 7.27 -18.92
CA GLU A 126 1.61 6.48 -18.57
C GLU A 126 1.76 6.47 -17.04
N VAL A 127 1.50 5.33 -16.37
CA VAL A 127 1.32 5.27 -14.91
C VAL A 127 2.31 4.30 -14.25
N PHE A 128 3.15 4.81 -13.36
CA PHE A 128 3.89 4.01 -12.37
C PHE A 128 2.98 3.77 -11.17
N LEU A 129 2.50 2.54 -11.00
CA LEU A 129 1.38 2.20 -10.13
C LEU A 129 1.80 1.27 -8.98
N CYS A 130 1.29 1.56 -7.77
CA CYS A 130 1.13 0.58 -6.71
C CYS A 130 -0.37 0.45 -6.43
N CYS A 131 -0.95 -0.74 -6.62
CA CYS A 131 -2.39 -0.94 -6.42
C CYS A 131 -2.64 -2.22 -5.64
N ALA A 132 -3.41 -2.13 -4.55
CA ALA A 132 -3.69 -3.28 -3.68
C ALA A 132 -4.72 -4.26 -4.27
N THR A 133 -5.64 -3.76 -5.10
CA THR A 133 -6.59 -4.57 -5.89
C THR A 133 -6.23 -4.61 -7.37
N GLN A 134 -6.95 -5.40 -8.17
CA GLN A 134 -6.87 -5.36 -9.63
C GLN A 134 -7.13 -3.92 -10.17
N PRO A 135 -6.22 -3.31 -10.95
CA PRO A 135 -6.47 -2.02 -11.61
C PRO A 135 -7.53 -2.14 -12.72
N ILE A 136 -8.41 -1.14 -12.82
CA ILE A 136 -9.56 -1.13 -13.74
C ILE A 136 -9.44 -0.01 -14.77
N ILE A 137 -9.71 -0.35 -16.05
CA ILE A 137 -9.92 0.61 -17.14
C ILE A 137 -11.28 0.38 -17.84
N GLU A 138 -11.85 1.46 -18.35
CA GLU A 138 -13.15 1.49 -19.06
C GLU A 138 -13.12 2.63 -20.09
N SER A 139 -13.67 2.43 -21.30
CA SER A 139 -13.75 3.42 -22.39
C SER A 139 -12.44 4.16 -22.71
N SER A 140 -11.28 3.51 -22.48
CA SER A 140 -9.96 4.15 -22.44
C SER A 140 -8.95 3.49 -23.37
N THR A 141 -8.05 4.27 -23.98
CA THR A 141 -7.12 3.78 -25.01
C THR A 141 -5.65 4.15 -24.74
N HIS A 142 -4.74 3.31 -25.22
CA HIS A 142 -3.27 3.49 -25.09
C HIS A 142 -2.76 3.68 -23.64
N ILE A 143 -3.43 3.09 -22.64
CA ILE A 143 -3.02 3.18 -21.22
C ILE A 143 -1.81 2.26 -20.97
N LYS A 144 -0.76 2.77 -20.33
CA LYS A 144 0.49 2.03 -20.03
C LYS A 144 0.77 1.99 -18.53
N PHE A 145 1.23 0.84 -18.05
CA PHE A 145 1.53 0.60 -16.64
C PHE A 145 3.00 0.18 -16.41
N GLY A 146 3.57 0.68 -15.32
CA GLY A 146 4.81 0.21 -14.71
C GLY A 146 4.63 0.03 -13.20
N CYS A 147 5.56 -0.68 -12.53
CA CYS A 147 5.56 -0.75 -11.07
C CYS A 147 5.92 0.61 -10.46
N PHE A 148 5.30 0.99 -9.35
CA PHE A 148 5.66 2.18 -8.59
C PHE A 148 7.15 2.20 -8.23
N GLN A 149 7.79 3.36 -8.43
CA GLN A 149 9.23 3.50 -8.32
C GLN A 149 9.59 4.90 -7.80
N TRP A 150 9.48 5.09 -6.48
CA TRP A 150 9.67 6.41 -5.84
C TRP A 150 10.11 6.29 -4.37
N TYR A 151 10.71 7.36 -3.84
CA TYR A 151 11.13 7.48 -2.44
C TYR A 151 11.18 8.94 -1.96
N TYR A 152 10.77 9.16 -0.71
CA TYR A 152 11.14 10.29 0.16
C TYR A 152 10.96 9.83 1.63
N PRO A 153 11.59 10.49 2.63
CA PRO A 153 11.65 9.99 4.01
C PRO A 153 10.29 9.71 4.66
N GLU A 154 9.31 10.58 4.43
CA GLU A 154 7.97 10.52 5.03
C GLU A 154 7.08 9.44 4.40
N LEU A 155 7.39 9.01 3.18
CA LEU A 155 6.55 8.11 2.38
C LEU A 155 6.27 6.77 3.10
N ALA A 156 7.21 6.29 3.93
CA ALA A 156 7.05 5.07 4.71
C ALA A 156 5.94 5.14 5.75
N PHE A 157 5.82 6.29 6.42
CA PHE A 157 4.75 6.52 7.39
C PHE A 157 3.43 6.76 6.66
N GLN A 158 3.44 7.52 5.56
CA GLN A 158 2.26 7.76 4.74
C GLN A 158 1.64 6.48 4.16
N PHE A 159 2.44 5.48 3.76
CA PHE A 159 1.92 4.16 3.33
C PHE A 159 1.17 3.47 4.48
N LYS A 160 1.74 3.51 5.68
CA LYS A 160 1.14 2.96 6.91
C LYS A 160 -0.15 3.71 7.30
N ASP A 161 -0.15 5.04 7.24
CA ASP A 161 -1.30 5.88 7.63
C ASP A 161 -2.46 5.75 6.63
N ALA A 162 -2.14 5.56 5.34
CA ALA A 162 -3.11 5.14 4.32
C ALA A 162 -3.60 3.68 4.49
N GLY A 163 -2.93 2.86 5.30
CA GLY A 163 -3.25 1.43 5.46
C GLY A 163 -2.86 0.56 4.27
N LEU A 164 -1.89 1.01 3.46
CA LEU A 164 -1.40 0.27 2.29
C LEU A 164 -0.10 -0.47 2.63
N SER A 165 -0.07 -1.79 2.40
CA SER A 165 1.18 -2.56 2.40
C SER A 165 1.96 -2.30 1.11
N ILE A 166 3.25 -2.02 1.25
CA ILE A 166 4.20 -1.94 0.12
C ILE A 166 4.40 -3.28 -0.60
N PHE A 167 3.95 -4.40 -0.02
CA PHE A 167 4.04 -5.74 -0.60
C PHE A 167 2.76 -6.15 -1.34
N ASN A 168 1.63 -5.47 -1.14
CA ASN A 168 0.38 -5.74 -1.86
C ASN A 168 0.28 -4.86 -3.11
N ASN A 169 0.86 -5.34 -4.22
CA ASN A 169 0.93 -4.58 -5.46
C ASN A 169 0.65 -5.42 -6.73
N THR A 170 -0.57 -5.33 -7.25
CA THR A 170 -1.06 -6.01 -8.47
C THR A 170 -1.04 -5.13 -9.74
N TRP A 171 -0.15 -4.12 -9.80
CA TRP A 171 -0.09 -3.08 -10.84
C TRP A 171 -0.18 -3.52 -12.31
N SER A 172 0.16 -4.76 -12.64
CA SER A 172 0.20 -5.28 -14.03
C SER A 172 -1.03 -6.08 -14.45
N ASN A 173 -1.88 -6.51 -13.50
CA ASN A 173 -3.05 -7.35 -13.79
C ASN A 173 -4.25 -6.46 -14.09
N ILE A 174 -4.36 -5.93 -15.30
CA ILE A 174 -5.38 -4.91 -15.64
C ILE A 174 -6.69 -5.58 -16.07
N HIS A 175 -7.82 -5.14 -15.51
CA HIS A 175 -9.15 -5.46 -16.02
C HIS A 175 -9.66 -4.33 -16.94
N ASP A 176 -10.03 -4.69 -18.18
CA ASP A 176 -10.65 -3.78 -19.15
C ASP A 176 -12.13 -4.15 -19.33
N PHE A 177 -13.04 -3.23 -19.00
CA PHE A 177 -14.48 -3.42 -19.19
C PHE A 177 -14.94 -3.24 -20.64
N THR A 178 -14.08 -2.71 -21.51
CA THR A 178 -14.37 -2.28 -22.88
C THR A 178 -13.33 -2.79 -23.89
N PRO A 179 -12.94 -4.07 -23.86
CA PRO A 179 -11.76 -4.55 -24.58
C PRO A 179 -11.92 -4.43 -26.10
N VAL A 180 -11.13 -3.53 -26.70
CA VAL A 180 -10.97 -3.42 -28.16
C VAL A 180 -9.78 -4.28 -28.59
N SER A 181 -9.88 -4.99 -29.70
CA SER A 181 -8.91 -6.02 -30.09
C SER A 181 -7.52 -5.46 -30.42
N GLY A 182 -6.59 -5.53 -29.46
CA GLY A 182 -5.14 -5.55 -29.73
C GLY A 182 -4.24 -4.52 -29.05
N GLU A 183 -4.73 -3.61 -28.19
CA GLU A 183 -3.92 -2.47 -27.71
C GLU A 183 -2.97 -2.74 -26.52
N LEU A 184 -3.23 -3.72 -25.64
CA LEU A 184 -2.50 -3.84 -24.37
C LEU A 184 -1.10 -4.48 -24.53
N LYS A 185 -0.06 -3.64 -24.54
CA LYS A 185 1.36 -4.05 -24.41
C LYS A 185 2.03 -3.36 -23.22
N ALA A 186 2.36 -4.13 -22.18
CA ALA A 186 3.03 -3.64 -20.97
C ALA A 186 4.50 -3.25 -21.21
N ILE A 187 4.74 -1.99 -21.56
CA ILE A 187 6.08 -1.41 -21.80
C ILE A 187 6.91 -1.35 -20.50
N ARG A 188 8.24 -1.37 -20.61
CA ARG A 188 9.17 -1.14 -19.48
C ARG A 188 9.42 0.36 -19.31
N LEU A 189 9.24 0.86 -18.09
CA LEU A 189 9.60 2.20 -17.63
C LEU A 189 10.49 2.04 -16.39
N SER A 190 11.40 2.99 -16.10
CA SER A 190 12.34 2.90 -14.96
C SER A 190 12.91 4.26 -14.54
N THR A 191 13.04 4.49 -13.24
CA THR A 191 13.68 5.65 -12.58
C THR A 191 14.35 5.22 -11.26
N GLU A 192 15.60 4.73 -11.30
CA GLU A 192 16.39 4.17 -10.16
C GLU A 192 15.67 3.16 -9.24
N ALA A 193 15.82 1.85 -9.51
CA ALA A 193 15.03 0.82 -8.82
C ALA A 193 15.39 0.60 -7.35
N SER A 194 16.68 0.67 -7.00
CA SER A 194 17.22 0.30 -5.69
C SER A 194 16.85 1.22 -4.52
N LYS A 195 16.26 2.39 -4.81
CA LYS A 195 15.79 3.32 -3.77
C LYS A 195 14.28 3.22 -3.52
N SER A 196 13.53 2.49 -4.34
CA SER A 196 12.06 2.48 -4.30
C SER A 196 11.51 1.95 -2.97
N ILE A 197 10.48 2.62 -2.45
CA ILE A 197 9.78 2.12 -1.27
C ILE A 197 8.91 0.89 -1.59
N VAL A 198 8.38 0.80 -2.81
CA VAL A 198 7.67 -0.41 -3.29
C VAL A 198 8.69 -1.28 -4.01
N PRO A 199 8.87 -2.57 -3.64
CA PRO A 199 9.76 -3.47 -4.36
C PRO A 199 9.41 -3.55 -5.85
N VAL A 200 10.39 -3.38 -6.73
CA VAL A 200 10.15 -3.32 -8.18
C VAL A 200 9.89 -4.73 -8.73
N SER A 201 8.61 -5.12 -8.76
CA SER A 201 8.15 -6.43 -9.22
C SER A 201 7.97 -6.51 -10.74
N ARG A 202 8.18 -7.70 -11.34
CA ARG A 202 7.91 -7.94 -12.76
C ARG A 202 6.43 -8.07 -13.07
N GLY A 203 5.61 -8.55 -12.12
CA GLY A 203 4.21 -8.87 -12.32
C GLY A 203 4.00 -9.80 -13.53
N GLN A 204 2.95 -9.55 -14.30
CA GLN A 204 2.55 -10.30 -15.50
C GLN A 204 3.44 -10.03 -16.74
N ARG A 205 4.67 -9.53 -16.57
CA ARG A 205 5.66 -9.47 -17.66
C ARG A 205 6.18 -10.87 -17.95
N GLN A 206 6.30 -11.24 -19.23
CA GLN A 206 6.87 -12.50 -19.70
C GLN A 206 8.08 -12.93 -18.85
N LYS A 207 8.03 -14.14 -18.27
CA LYS A 207 9.14 -14.74 -17.51
C LYS A 207 10.26 -15.20 -18.44
N ASN A 208 11.49 -15.28 -17.94
CA ASN A 208 12.67 -15.73 -18.70
C ASN A 208 13.00 -17.22 -18.48
N SER A 209 12.52 -17.78 -17.38
CA SER A 209 12.66 -19.18 -16.94
C SER A 209 11.29 -19.69 -16.50
N ASP A 210 11.09 -21.01 -16.53
CA ASP A 210 9.95 -21.70 -15.94
C ASP A 210 10.06 -21.81 -14.40
N GLU A 211 11.28 -21.83 -13.87
CA GLU A 211 11.53 -21.97 -12.44
C GLU A 211 11.04 -20.77 -11.64
N SER A 212 10.26 -21.05 -10.61
CA SER A 212 9.82 -20.06 -9.62
C SER A 212 10.18 -20.56 -8.22
N CYS A 213 10.28 -19.66 -7.25
CA CYS A 213 10.54 -20.00 -5.84
C CYS A 213 9.64 -19.14 -4.94
N LEU A 214 8.88 -19.78 -4.04
CA LEU A 214 8.15 -19.09 -2.99
C LEU A 214 9.03 -18.95 -1.74
N VAL A 215 9.06 -17.74 -1.18
CA VAL A 215 9.54 -17.48 0.18
C VAL A 215 8.39 -16.92 1.00
N VAL A 216 8.21 -17.40 2.24
CA VAL A 216 7.28 -16.78 3.20
C VAL A 216 8.01 -16.43 4.50
N LEU A 217 7.97 -15.14 4.84
CA LEU A 217 8.50 -14.57 6.07
C LEU A 217 7.36 -14.33 7.07
N PHE A 218 7.61 -14.60 8.35
CA PHE A 218 6.61 -14.45 9.41
C PHE A 218 6.79 -13.14 10.19
N ALA A 219 5.71 -12.62 10.78
CA ALA A 219 5.73 -11.34 11.48
C ALA A 219 6.75 -11.29 12.64
N GLY A 220 7.44 -10.15 12.74
CA GLY A 220 8.51 -9.84 13.69
C GLY A 220 9.19 -8.52 13.35
N ASP A 221 9.98 -7.98 14.28
CA ASP A 221 10.47 -6.59 14.21
C ASP A 221 11.33 -6.27 12.98
N TYR A 222 12.04 -7.30 12.46
CA TYR A 222 12.95 -7.17 11.32
C TYR A 222 12.36 -7.70 10.00
N THR A 223 11.13 -8.21 9.97
CA THR A 223 10.59 -8.96 8.82
C THR A 223 10.57 -8.14 7.52
N ILE A 224 10.25 -6.84 7.59
CA ILE A 224 10.27 -5.94 6.41
C ILE A 224 11.72 -5.69 5.93
N ALA A 225 12.68 -5.57 6.84
CA ALA A 225 14.10 -5.39 6.50
C ALA A 225 14.69 -6.68 5.90
N ASN A 226 14.31 -7.85 6.44
CA ASN A 226 14.70 -9.15 5.93
C ASN A 226 14.12 -9.40 4.53
N ALA A 227 12.86 -9.05 4.30
CA ALA A 227 12.22 -9.13 2.99
C ALA A 227 12.97 -8.28 1.95
N ARG A 228 13.29 -7.00 2.27
CA ARG A 228 14.10 -6.14 1.39
C ARG A 228 15.47 -6.74 1.12
N LYS A 229 16.23 -7.10 2.16
CA LYS A 229 17.58 -7.65 2.00
C LYS A 229 17.58 -8.93 1.14
N LEU A 230 16.60 -9.82 1.31
CA LEU A 230 16.48 -11.01 0.47
C LEU A 230 16.15 -10.67 -1.00
N ILE A 231 15.31 -9.66 -1.25
CA ILE A 231 15.06 -9.13 -2.60
C ILE A 231 16.37 -8.58 -3.20
N ASP A 232 17.11 -7.75 -2.46
CA ASP A 232 18.35 -7.13 -2.93
C ASP A 232 19.43 -8.17 -3.25
N GLU A 233 19.59 -9.21 -2.42
CA GLU A 233 20.53 -10.31 -2.65
C GLU A 233 20.12 -11.20 -3.84
N MET A 234 18.84 -11.55 -3.96
CA MET A 234 18.33 -12.34 -5.09
C MET A 234 18.47 -11.58 -6.42
N VAL A 235 18.08 -10.30 -6.44
CA VAL A 235 18.21 -9.44 -7.63
C VAL A 235 19.69 -9.15 -7.95
N GLY A 236 20.54 -9.00 -6.94
CA GLY A 236 21.99 -8.87 -7.09
C GLY A 236 22.66 -10.11 -7.72
N LYS A 237 22.13 -11.31 -7.46
CA LYS A 237 22.53 -12.56 -8.13
C LYS A 237 21.85 -12.79 -9.49
N GLY A 238 20.99 -11.87 -9.95
CA GLY A 238 20.36 -11.91 -11.27
C GLY A 238 18.97 -12.56 -11.33
N PHE A 239 18.42 -13.02 -10.20
CA PHE A 239 17.04 -13.51 -10.12
C PHE A 239 16.04 -12.35 -10.19
N PHE A 240 14.78 -12.67 -10.50
CA PHE A 240 13.74 -11.65 -10.63
C PHE A 240 12.65 -11.79 -9.58
N LEU A 241 12.34 -10.70 -8.87
CA LEU A 241 11.11 -10.59 -8.09
C LEU A 241 9.91 -10.54 -9.06
N VAL A 242 9.04 -11.55 -9.01
CA VAL A 242 7.81 -11.60 -9.82
C VAL A 242 6.73 -10.78 -9.15
N GLN A 243 6.38 -11.12 -7.91
CA GLN A 243 5.33 -10.48 -7.12
C GLN A 243 5.54 -10.74 -5.63
N THR A 244 4.76 -10.03 -4.81
CA THR A 244 4.80 -10.09 -3.35
C THR A 244 3.37 -10.07 -2.79
N LYS A 245 3.23 -10.43 -1.51
CA LYS A 245 1.95 -10.32 -0.78
C LYS A 245 2.23 -10.07 0.71
N GLU A 246 1.35 -9.34 1.39
CA GLU A 246 1.27 -9.30 2.85
C GLU A 246 -0.16 -9.66 3.27
N VAL A 247 -0.32 -10.77 3.99
CA VAL A 247 -1.64 -11.36 4.28
C VAL A 247 -1.61 -12.15 5.59
N SER A 248 -2.69 -12.13 6.37
CA SER A 248 -2.85 -13.02 7.54
C SER A 248 -3.05 -14.46 7.08
N MET A 249 -2.28 -15.41 7.60
CA MET A 249 -2.33 -16.82 7.18
C MET A 249 -2.84 -17.70 8.33
N LYS A 250 -3.84 -18.56 8.08
CA LYS A 250 -4.39 -19.47 9.10
C LYS A 250 -3.65 -20.81 9.09
N ALA A 251 -3.89 -21.64 10.11
CA ALA A 251 -3.29 -22.97 10.20
C ALA A 251 -3.65 -23.86 9.00
N GLU A 252 -4.88 -23.77 8.49
CA GLU A 252 -5.33 -24.48 7.27
C GLU A 252 -4.57 -24.04 6.02
N ASP A 253 -4.34 -22.74 5.87
CA ASP A 253 -3.61 -22.18 4.72
C ASP A 253 -2.13 -22.58 4.78
N ALA A 254 -1.52 -22.52 5.97
CA ALA A 254 -0.17 -22.99 6.23
C ALA A 254 -0.01 -24.50 5.96
N GLN A 255 -1.00 -25.33 6.29
CA GLN A 255 -1.00 -26.76 5.94
C GLN A 255 -1.09 -27.00 4.43
N ARG A 256 -1.85 -26.19 3.68
CA ARG A 256 -1.92 -26.29 2.21
C ARG A 256 -0.61 -25.89 1.53
N VAL A 257 -0.02 -24.77 1.93
CA VAL A 257 1.22 -24.24 1.30
C VAL A 257 2.46 -25.00 1.76
N PHE A 258 2.69 -25.14 3.07
CA PHE A 258 3.94 -25.67 3.61
C PHE A 258 3.93 -27.21 3.77
N ARG A 259 2.78 -27.86 3.57
CA ARG A 259 2.59 -29.32 3.62
C ARG A 259 3.19 -29.92 4.90
N GLU A 260 4.10 -30.87 4.79
CA GLU A 260 4.76 -31.54 5.93
C GLU A 260 5.58 -30.59 6.82
N LYS A 261 6.02 -29.45 6.29
CA LYS A 261 6.79 -28.42 7.03
C LYS A 261 5.89 -27.42 7.77
N ALA A 262 4.56 -27.48 7.61
CA ALA A 262 3.64 -26.57 8.29
C ALA A 262 3.81 -26.51 9.83
N PRO A 263 4.03 -27.63 10.57
CA PRO A 263 4.17 -27.60 12.03
C PRO A 263 5.29 -26.69 12.55
N ASP A 264 6.36 -26.51 11.78
CA ASP A 264 7.48 -25.62 12.12
C ASP A 264 7.08 -24.14 12.16
N PHE A 265 6.01 -23.78 11.44
CA PHE A 265 5.58 -22.41 11.19
C PHE A 265 4.26 -22.05 11.89
N LEU A 266 3.40 -23.03 12.23
CA LEU A 266 2.14 -22.81 12.95
C LEU A 266 2.26 -21.88 14.18
N PRO A 267 3.31 -21.97 15.04
CA PRO A 267 3.46 -21.07 16.19
C PRO A 267 3.76 -19.61 15.84
N LEU A 268 4.13 -19.31 14.59
CA LEU A 268 4.51 -17.97 14.12
C LEU A 268 3.34 -17.19 13.53
N LEU A 269 2.30 -17.89 13.03
CA LEU A 269 1.15 -17.28 12.35
C LEU A 269 0.40 -16.27 13.23
N ASN A 270 0.32 -16.53 14.54
CA ASN A 270 -0.36 -15.67 15.50
C ASN A 270 0.38 -14.34 15.79
N LYS A 271 1.57 -14.11 15.22
CA LYS A 271 2.33 -12.86 15.41
C LYS A 271 1.83 -11.73 14.51
N GLY A 272 1.11 -12.02 13.44
CA GLY A 272 0.64 -11.03 12.45
C GLY A 272 0.71 -11.56 11.01
N PRO A 273 0.52 -10.68 10.01
CA PRO A 273 0.62 -11.05 8.59
C PRO A 273 1.94 -11.70 8.22
N VAL A 274 1.88 -12.64 7.27
CA VAL A 274 3.07 -13.17 6.60
C VAL A 274 3.36 -12.37 5.35
N ILE A 275 4.64 -12.21 5.02
CA ILE A 275 5.10 -11.57 3.78
C ILE A 275 5.58 -12.67 2.83
N ALA A 276 4.95 -12.80 1.67
CA ALA A 276 5.37 -13.70 0.61
C ALA A 276 6.15 -12.95 -0.48
N LEU A 277 7.17 -13.63 -1.01
CA LEU A 277 7.97 -13.21 -2.16
C LEU A 277 7.99 -14.34 -3.19
N GLU A 278 7.68 -14.04 -4.45
CA GLU A 278 7.88 -14.97 -5.57
C GLU A 278 9.11 -14.54 -6.38
N PHE A 279 10.12 -15.41 -6.47
CA PHE A 279 11.28 -15.22 -7.34
C PHE A 279 11.20 -16.10 -8.60
N ASN A 280 11.84 -15.68 -9.70
CA ASN A 280 11.92 -16.40 -10.97
C ASN A 280 13.33 -16.33 -11.57
N GLY A 281 13.79 -17.45 -12.14
CA GLY A 281 15.12 -17.61 -12.75
C GLY A 281 15.66 -19.02 -12.55
N ASP A 282 16.54 -19.47 -13.42
CA ASP A 282 17.12 -20.83 -13.35
C ASP A 282 18.02 -20.96 -12.13
N GLY A 283 17.75 -21.94 -11.26
CA GLY A 283 18.40 -22.10 -9.95
C GLY A 283 17.88 -21.13 -8.87
N ALA A 284 16.73 -20.47 -9.06
CA ALA A 284 16.14 -19.58 -8.05
C ALA A 284 15.82 -20.28 -6.73
N VAL A 285 15.46 -21.58 -6.74
CA VAL A 285 15.18 -22.32 -5.50
C VAL A 285 16.46 -22.55 -4.71
N GLU A 286 17.50 -23.11 -5.34
CA GLU A 286 18.80 -23.35 -4.70
C GLU A 286 19.46 -22.04 -4.26
N GLY A 287 19.49 -21.04 -5.14
CA GLY A 287 20.04 -19.71 -4.84
C GLY A 287 19.36 -19.03 -3.65
N CYS A 288 18.03 -19.17 -3.52
CA CYS A 288 17.30 -18.64 -2.38
C CYS A 288 17.59 -19.41 -1.09
N GLN A 289 17.61 -20.74 -1.13
CA GLN A 289 17.97 -21.58 0.02
C GLN A 289 19.37 -21.26 0.53
N LEU A 290 20.35 -21.07 -0.36
CA LEU A 290 21.71 -20.66 0.00
C LEU A 290 21.73 -19.30 0.70
N ILE A 291 21.07 -18.27 0.14
CA ILE A 291 20.99 -16.94 0.77
C ILE A 291 20.31 -17.00 2.15
N VAL A 292 19.21 -17.76 2.29
CA VAL A 292 18.50 -17.89 3.57
C VAL A 292 19.36 -18.57 4.63
N ASN A 293 20.07 -19.63 4.27
CA ASN A 293 20.97 -20.34 5.18
C ASN A 293 22.21 -19.52 5.57
N GLU A 294 22.78 -18.74 4.64
CA GLU A 294 23.98 -17.91 4.89
C GLU A 294 23.65 -16.64 5.70
N ILE A 295 22.62 -15.90 5.28
CA ILE A 295 22.36 -14.54 5.78
C ILE A 295 21.32 -14.49 6.91
N PHE A 296 20.35 -15.40 6.90
CA PHE A 296 19.20 -15.36 7.80
C PHE A 296 19.18 -16.52 8.81
N ASN A 297 20.33 -17.16 9.03
CA ASN A 297 20.53 -18.24 10.01
C ASN A 297 19.89 -17.91 11.38
N GLY A 298 19.07 -18.82 11.90
CA GLY A 298 18.27 -18.64 13.12
C GLY A 298 16.90 -17.96 12.92
N THR A 299 16.64 -17.34 11.76
CA THR A 299 15.30 -16.81 11.41
C THR A 299 14.48 -17.88 10.69
N LYS A 300 13.37 -18.32 11.28
CA LYS A 300 12.45 -19.22 10.58
C LYS A 300 11.76 -18.50 9.42
N MET A 301 11.99 -19.00 8.21
CA MET A 301 11.37 -18.58 6.94
C MET A 301 11.00 -19.86 6.19
N PHE A 302 9.88 -19.86 5.45
CA PHE A 302 9.63 -20.91 4.46
C PHE A 302 10.33 -20.54 3.16
N VAL A 303 10.94 -21.53 2.51
CA VAL A 303 11.45 -21.46 1.14
C VAL A 303 10.97 -22.74 0.45
N SER A 304 10.53 -22.66 -0.80
CA SER A 304 10.21 -23.84 -1.62
C SER A 304 11.35 -24.86 -1.62
N GLU A 305 11.00 -26.15 -1.67
CA GLU A 305 11.95 -27.25 -1.51
C GLU A 305 12.71 -27.57 -2.79
N SER A 306 12.02 -27.57 -3.93
CA SER A 306 12.58 -27.92 -5.23
C SER A 306 11.88 -27.18 -6.38
N LYS A 307 12.48 -27.20 -7.58
CA LYS A 307 11.88 -26.60 -8.80
C LYS A 307 10.51 -27.20 -9.14
N GLU A 308 10.30 -28.48 -8.85
CA GLU A 308 9.08 -29.22 -9.17
C GLU A 308 7.95 -28.93 -8.17
N THR A 309 8.30 -28.61 -6.92
CA THR A 309 7.33 -28.32 -5.85
C THR A 309 6.93 -26.85 -5.81
N ALA A 310 7.86 -25.94 -6.10
CA ALA A 310 7.67 -24.50 -5.98
C ALA A 310 6.46 -23.90 -6.73
N PRO A 311 6.11 -24.31 -7.96
CA PRO A 311 4.90 -23.82 -8.63
C PRO A 311 3.63 -24.14 -7.83
N GLY A 312 3.53 -25.36 -7.28
CA GLY A 312 2.41 -25.75 -6.43
C GLY A 312 2.39 -25.02 -5.07
N ASP A 313 3.55 -24.57 -4.56
CA ASP A 313 3.63 -23.74 -3.36
C ASP A 313 3.11 -22.31 -3.67
N VAL A 314 3.59 -21.72 -4.77
CA VAL A 314 3.17 -20.40 -5.30
C VAL A 314 1.66 -20.38 -5.54
N ASP A 315 1.14 -21.33 -6.32
CA ASP A 315 -0.29 -21.42 -6.63
C ASP A 315 -1.12 -21.59 -5.36
N SER A 316 -0.70 -22.48 -4.43
CA SER A 316 -1.41 -22.67 -3.16
C SER A 316 -1.44 -21.39 -2.32
N PHE A 317 -0.36 -20.59 -2.35
CA PHE A 317 -0.28 -19.33 -1.60
C PHE A 317 -1.20 -18.26 -2.18
N TYR A 318 -1.07 -17.96 -3.47
CA TYR A 318 -1.85 -16.87 -4.08
C TYR A 318 -3.35 -17.19 -4.11
N ASN A 319 -3.75 -18.45 -4.33
CA ASN A 319 -5.16 -18.85 -4.26
C ASN A 319 -5.82 -18.52 -2.91
N PHE A 320 -5.19 -18.82 -1.75
CA PHE A 320 -5.81 -18.46 -0.47
C PHE A 320 -5.75 -16.94 -0.20
N ALA A 321 -4.65 -16.29 -0.62
CA ALA A 321 -4.44 -14.87 -0.36
C ALA A 321 -5.43 -13.99 -1.13
N ASP A 322 -5.71 -14.31 -2.40
CA ASP A 322 -6.66 -13.56 -3.23
C ASP A 322 -8.11 -13.79 -2.76
N ILE A 323 -8.49 -15.03 -2.43
CA ILE A 323 -9.78 -15.35 -1.80
C ILE A 323 -9.98 -14.56 -0.50
N GLN A 324 -8.95 -14.42 0.35
CA GLN A 324 -9.08 -13.66 1.60
C GLN A 324 -9.07 -12.14 1.40
N MET A 325 -8.43 -11.63 0.34
CA MET A 325 -8.38 -10.21 0.03
C MET A 325 -9.57 -9.72 -0.82
N GLY A 326 -10.34 -10.62 -1.43
CA GLY A 326 -11.45 -10.28 -2.32
C GLY A 326 -10.97 -9.72 -3.67
N ILE A 327 -9.92 -10.34 -4.22
CA ILE A 327 -9.30 -10.03 -5.52
C ILE A 327 -9.80 -11.02 -6.58
#